data_AF-A0A1T3CCN5-F1
#
_entry.id   AF-A0A1T3CCN5-F1
#
_cell.length_a   1.000
_cell.length_b   1.000
_cell.length_c   1.000
_cell.angle_alpha   90.00
_cell.angle_beta   90.00
_cell.angle_gamma   90.00
#
_symmetry.space_group_name_H-M   'P 1'
#
loop_
_entity.id
_entity.type
_entity.pdbx_description
1 polymer ?
#
loop_
_entity_poly.entity_id
_entity_poly.type
_entity_poly.pdbx_seq_one_letter_code
_entity_poly.pdbx_strand_id
1 'polypeptide(L)'
;MACNGLSTATKRAQYKLYTNTVQKPSAAQPQHRSLNQSLESSLDFLSIKMGRLPLRKASHFIQKRLFTVSHVSASASGFRINADRLAETLHHTCQWGAAHRYGDGPTETGMARLALSDDDAQVRRWFAEETQKLGCNLVVDQMGNMFANKRGSAPESTPMIAMGSHLDTQPRGGRYDGILGVVAAVEVMRTLAENGHKTHHNVGIVNWTNEEGARFPKSMMASGVWAGKIPLEDAYSLPDIMDPSTTVKSELQRLGYIGDVACSSAGYPLKAHFELHIEQGPILEQTGKRIGVVQGGQGYRWFTITVTGRDAHTGTTPLNNRSDPLLAAAKMIASSNHVAKDFNALASTGVIKIPQNSSPNTIPSQVTFTLDIRHPEDAVLNVVENRIFESFEDIAKKDGRGVQFNWTLDTDSPATLFDPDCIKMVAKAATDLLGEQGWQYITSGAGHDSINTSSQCPTTMIFVPCKDGVSHHPEEYCSPEDCAIGTQTLLESVLNYDKLKQDSHS
;
A
#
# COMPACT_ATOMS: atom_id res chain seq x y z
N MET A 1 -11.14 -75.61 32.87
CA MET A 1 -9.70 -75.92 32.97
C MET A 1 -8.98 -74.58 32.87
N ALA A 2 -8.62 -73.85 33.93
CA ALA A 2 -8.13 -74.19 35.28
C ALA A 2 -6.63 -74.57 35.33
N CYS A 3 -5.94 -73.98 36.32
CA CYS A 3 -4.51 -74.07 36.71
C CYS A 3 -3.57 -73.06 36.01
N ASN A 4 -3.06 -72.00 36.68
CA ASN A 4 -2.10 -71.90 37.81
C ASN A 4 -0.64 -71.82 37.30
N GLY A 5 0.28 -71.00 37.83
CA GLY A 5 0.23 -70.01 38.92
C GLY A 5 1.66 -69.66 39.42
N LEU A 6 1.76 -68.71 40.38
CA LEU A 6 2.99 -68.26 41.09
C LEU A 6 3.95 -67.36 40.27
N SER A 7 4.46 -66.18 40.69
CA SER A 7 4.69 -65.46 41.98
C SER A 7 6.16 -65.45 42.45
N THR A 8 6.79 -64.27 42.42
CA THR A 8 7.66 -63.61 43.45
C THR A 8 8.44 -62.47 42.76
N ALA A 9 8.30 -61.18 43.08
CA ALA A 9 8.48 -60.44 44.34
C ALA A 9 9.89 -59.82 44.51
N THR A 10 9.95 -58.50 44.28
CA THR A 10 10.85 -57.49 44.90
C THR A 10 12.38 -57.63 44.89
N LYS A 11 13.05 -56.58 44.39
CA LYS A 11 14.16 -55.92 45.10
C LYS A 11 14.22 -54.43 44.77
N ARG A 12 14.16 -53.58 45.80
CA ARG A 12 14.53 -52.15 45.72
C ARG A 12 16.05 -52.02 45.67
N ALA A 13 16.58 -51.08 44.89
CA ALA A 13 17.93 -50.57 45.04
C ALA A 13 17.87 -49.09 45.39
N GLN A 14 18.48 -48.70 46.51
CA GLN A 14 18.69 -47.31 46.88
C GLN A 14 19.98 -46.81 46.21
N TYR A 15 20.02 -45.53 45.81
CA TYR A 15 21.29 -44.82 45.66
C TYR A 15 21.30 -43.63 46.62
N LYS A 16 22.34 -43.59 47.46
CA LYS A 16 22.61 -42.48 48.37
C LYS A 16 23.59 -41.50 47.72
N LEU A 17 23.30 -40.22 47.95
CA LEU A 17 24.17 -39.06 48.02
C LEU A 17 25.69 -39.33 48.03
N TYR A 18 26.41 -38.59 47.19
CA TYR A 18 27.75 -38.09 47.52
C TYR A 18 27.75 -36.56 47.43
N THR A 19 28.07 -35.91 48.55
CA THR A 19 28.35 -34.47 48.64
C THR A 19 29.85 -34.26 48.70
N ASN A 20 30.38 -33.23 48.04
CA ASN A 20 31.60 -32.57 48.50
C ASN A 20 31.64 -31.09 48.06
N THR A 21 31.93 -30.23 49.03
CA THR A 21 32.01 -28.76 48.97
C THR A 21 33.46 -28.26 48.84
N VAL A 22 33.61 -26.90 48.80
CA VAL A 22 34.84 -26.06 48.86
C VAL A 22 35.43 -25.76 47.46
N GLN A 23 35.73 -24.52 47.03
CA GLN A 23 35.77 -23.18 47.70
C GLN A 23 35.30 -22.01 46.80
N LYS A 24 35.63 -20.77 47.18
CA LYS A 24 35.63 -19.50 46.40
C LYS A 24 36.98 -18.79 46.62
N PRO A 25 37.36 -17.83 45.75
CA PRO A 25 37.41 -16.39 46.14
C PRO A 25 36.57 -15.52 45.17
N SER A 26 35.90 -14.40 45.53
CA SER A 26 36.37 -13.09 46.08
C SER A 26 37.27 -12.32 45.09
N ALA A 27 37.10 -11.04 44.72
CA ALA A 27 36.06 -9.99 44.83
C ALA A 27 36.29 -9.01 43.63
N ALA A 28 35.47 -8.03 43.24
CA ALA A 28 35.08 -6.82 43.99
C ALA A 28 34.10 -5.94 43.18
N GLN A 29 33.36 -5.06 43.87
CA GLN A 29 32.73 -3.85 43.32
C GLN A 29 33.58 -2.62 43.68
N PRO A 30 33.28 -1.46 43.08
CA PRO A 30 33.09 -0.27 43.90
C PRO A 30 31.77 0.46 43.61
N GLN A 31 31.07 0.86 44.68
CA GLN A 31 30.09 1.94 44.63
C GLN A 31 30.80 3.27 44.90
N HIS A 32 30.29 4.38 44.35
CA HIS A 32 30.47 5.69 44.96
C HIS A 32 29.19 6.54 44.93
N ARG A 33 28.92 7.14 46.08
CA ARG A 33 27.92 8.17 46.44
C ARG A 33 28.23 9.52 45.73
N SER A 34 27.38 10.55 45.64
CA SER A 34 25.98 10.84 46.04
C SER A 34 25.62 12.30 45.61
N LEU A 35 24.38 12.76 45.93
CA LEU A 35 23.88 14.17 45.95
C LEU A 35 23.37 14.67 44.56
N ASN A 36 22.29 15.47 44.45
CA ASN A 36 21.47 16.12 45.48
C ASN A 36 20.03 16.47 44.99
N GLN A 37 19.10 16.67 45.93
CA GLN A 37 17.92 17.58 45.90
C GLN A 37 16.93 17.52 44.71
N SER A 38 15.69 17.02 44.85
CA SER A 38 14.52 17.50 45.62
C SER A 38 13.68 18.59 44.92
N LEU A 39 12.40 18.30 44.68
CA LEU A 39 11.28 19.23 44.92
C LEU A 39 9.94 18.49 44.80
N GLU A 40 9.24 18.34 45.92
CA GLU A 40 7.79 18.09 45.95
C GLU A 40 7.05 19.43 45.81
N SER A 41 5.83 19.42 45.26
CA SER A 41 4.70 20.08 45.92
C SER A 41 3.37 19.70 45.26
N SER A 42 2.55 19.00 46.03
CA SER A 42 1.12 18.88 45.81
C SER A 42 0.41 20.18 46.23
N LEU A 43 -0.67 20.54 45.52
CA LEU A 43 -1.71 21.41 46.06
C LEU A 43 -3.08 20.92 45.61
N ASP A 44 -3.91 20.60 46.60
CA ASP A 44 -5.31 20.23 46.46
C ASP A 44 -6.13 21.07 47.46
N PHE A 45 -7.44 21.18 47.24
CA PHE A 45 -8.41 22.03 47.98
C PHE A 45 -8.30 23.56 47.87
N LEU A 46 -9.32 24.17 47.24
CA LEU A 46 -10.41 24.76 48.02
C LEU A 46 -11.71 24.85 47.20
N SER A 47 -12.86 24.59 47.84
CA SER A 47 -14.19 24.70 47.23
C SER A 47 -14.91 25.96 47.72
N ILE A 48 -15.38 26.82 46.81
CA ILE A 48 -16.32 27.90 47.13
C ILE A 48 -17.43 27.94 46.07
N LYS A 49 -18.67 27.67 46.50
CA LYS A 49 -19.89 27.94 45.73
C LYS A 49 -20.33 29.39 45.95
N MET A 50 -20.47 30.17 44.87
CA MET A 50 -21.54 31.18 44.74
C MET A 50 -21.98 31.25 43.28
N GLY A 51 -23.28 31.14 43.02
CA GLY A 51 -23.84 31.19 41.67
C GLY A 51 -24.33 32.58 41.26
N ARG A 52 -24.36 32.82 39.95
CA ARG A 52 -25.21 33.81 39.25
C ARG A 52 -25.35 33.40 37.77
N LEU A 53 -26.44 33.82 37.12
CA LEU A 53 -26.84 33.40 35.77
C LEU A 53 -25.81 33.76 34.68
N PRO A 54 -25.94 33.16 33.49
CA PRO A 54 -26.16 34.02 32.34
C PRO A 54 -27.26 33.56 31.37
N LEU A 55 -28.06 34.54 30.93
CA LEU A 55 -28.70 34.55 29.61
C LEU A 55 -27.81 35.36 28.66
N ARG A 56 -27.29 34.76 27.58
CA ARG A 56 -27.16 35.42 26.25
C ARG A 56 -26.63 34.45 25.18
N LYS A 57 -27.09 34.71 23.95
CA LYS A 57 -26.75 33.95 22.74
C LYS A 57 -25.26 34.09 22.41
N ALA A 58 -24.59 32.98 22.08
CA ALA A 58 -23.24 32.97 21.52
C ALA A 58 -23.29 32.65 20.02
N SER A 59 -23.16 33.68 19.20
CA SER A 59 -22.99 33.55 17.74
C SER A 59 -21.69 32.81 17.46
N HIS A 60 -21.75 31.65 16.80
CA HIS A 60 -20.55 30.94 16.37
C HIS A 60 -19.90 31.66 15.20
N PHE A 61 -18.86 32.46 15.48
CA PHE A 61 -17.92 32.90 14.45
C PHE A 61 -16.97 31.74 14.14
N ILE A 62 -17.13 31.15 12.95
CA ILE A 62 -16.15 30.20 12.42
C ILE A 62 -14.90 31.00 12.05
N GLN A 63 -13.87 30.89 12.87
CA GLN A 63 -12.58 31.51 12.60
C GLN A 63 -11.84 30.65 11.56
N LYS A 64 -12.03 30.96 10.26
CA LYS A 64 -11.24 30.37 9.18
C LYS A 64 -9.75 30.58 9.48
N ARG A 65 -9.02 29.51 9.83
CA ARG A 65 -7.56 29.49 9.80
C ARG A 65 -7.15 29.46 8.33
N LEU A 66 -6.68 30.61 7.83
CA LEU A 66 -5.95 30.67 6.57
C LEU A 66 -4.60 29.95 6.78
N PHE A 67 -4.40 28.83 6.08
CA PHE A 67 -3.14 28.11 6.10
C PHE A 67 -2.11 28.83 5.23
N THR A 68 -1.35 29.75 5.82
CA THR A 68 -0.21 30.39 5.14
C THR A 68 0.95 29.40 5.00
N VAL A 69 1.00 28.71 3.86
CA VAL A 69 2.15 27.92 3.41
C VAL A 69 3.38 28.83 3.27
N SER A 70 4.25 28.85 4.29
CA SER A 70 5.29 29.87 4.45
C SER A 70 6.65 29.52 3.85
N HIS A 71 6.80 28.33 3.23
CA HIS A 71 8.09 27.83 2.73
C HIS A 71 8.07 27.22 1.31
N VAL A 72 6.97 27.33 0.58
CA VAL A 72 6.95 26.97 -0.86
C VAL A 72 7.36 28.21 -1.67
N SER A 73 8.27 28.01 -2.62
CA SER A 73 8.72 29.05 -3.56
C SER A 73 7.58 29.52 -4.48
N ALA A 74 7.83 30.55 -5.30
CA ALA A 74 6.90 30.86 -6.38
C ALA A 74 6.91 29.71 -7.41
N SER A 75 5.72 29.25 -7.81
CA SER A 75 5.55 28.25 -8.87
C SER A 75 6.30 28.68 -10.15
N ALA A 76 6.96 27.72 -10.80
CA ALA A 76 7.72 27.95 -12.04
C ALA A 76 6.80 28.31 -13.23
N SER A 77 5.61 27.73 -13.31
CA SER A 77 4.57 28.10 -14.28
C SER A 77 3.87 29.43 -13.95
N GLY A 78 3.92 29.87 -12.69
CA GLY A 78 3.17 31.00 -12.15
C GLY A 78 1.75 30.64 -11.71
N PHE A 79 1.30 29.40 -11.91
CA PHE A 79 -0.02 28.94 -11.48
C PHE A 79 0.02 28.35 -10.07
N ARG A 80 -1.05 28.56 -9.28
CA ARG A 80 -1.14 28.05 -7.92
C ARG A 80 -2.48 27.35 -7.69
N ILE A 81 -2.42 26.11 -7.21
CA ILE A 81 -3.61 25.31 -6.89
C ILE A 81 -4.33 25.87 -5.65
N ASN A 82 -5.65 25.65 -5.55
CA ASN A 82 -6.42 26.06 -4.39
C ASN A 82 -6.43 24.96 -3.32
N ALA A 83 -5.52 25.06 -2.35
CA ALA A 83 -5.33 24.07 -1.30
C ALA A 83 -6.58 23.86 -0.41
N ASP A 84 -7.32 24.93 -0.09
CA ASP A 84 -8.56 24.85 0.68
C ASP A 84 -9.62 24.07 -0.12
N ARG A 85 -9.80 24.40 -1.41
CA ARG A 85 -10.74 23.68 -2.30
C ARG A 85 -10.34 22.22 -2.52
N LEU A 86 -9.04 21.92 -2.61
CA LEU A 86 -8.55 20.55 -2.71
C LEU A 86 -8.99 19.72 -1.49
N ALA A 87 -8.74 20.23 -0.29
CA ALA A 87 -9.09 19.56 0.96
C ALA A 87 -10.62 19.43 1.13
N GLU A 88 -11.39 20.50 0.83
CA GLU A 88 -12.85 20.47 0.81
C GLU A 88 -13.38 19.42 -0.18
N THR A 89 -12.79 19.34 -1.38
CA THR A 89 -13.22 18.38 -2.43
C THR A 89 -12.91 16.94 -2.03
N LEU A 90 -11.68 16.64 -1.58
CA LEU A 90 -11.26 15.30 -1.16
C LEU A 90 -12.15 14.82 -0.01
N HIS A 91 -12.43 15.69 0.96
CA HIS A 91 -13.26 15.32 2.09
C HIS A 91 -14.76 15.22 1.76
N HIS A 92 -15.25 15.95 0.76
CA HIS A 92 -16.61 15.80 0.24
C HIS A 92 -16.77 14.48 -0.51
N THR A 93 -15.85 14.11 -1.42
CA THR A 93 -15.94 12.83 -2.14
C THR A 93 -15.83 11.62 -1.22
N CYS A 94 -15.14 11.76 -0.08
CA CYS A 94 -15.11 10.73 0.97
C CYS A 94 -16.47 10.52 1.69
N GLN A 95 -17.50 11.34 1.48
CA GLN A 95 -18.81 11.13 2.12
C GLN A 95 -19.52 9.88 1.58
N TRP A 96 -19.28 9.53 0.32
CA TRP A 96 -19.76 8.29 -0.29
C TRP A 96 -18.80 7.16 0.08
N GLY A 97 -19.28 6.19 0.85
CA GLY A 97 -18.48 5.10 1.41
C GLY A 97 -17.69 5.44 2.67
N ALA A 98 -18.02 6.53 3.38
CA ALA A 98 -17.45 6.81 4.70
C ALA A 98 -17.79 5.69 5.71
N ALA A 99 -16.77 5.10 6.33
CA ALA A 99 -16.93 3.96 7.24
C ALA A 99 -15.91 4.00 8.39
N HIS A 100 -16.00 3.08 9.35
CA HIS A 100 -14.97 2.87 10.38
C HIS A 100 -14.55 4.16 11.12
N ARG A 101 -15.52 4.90 11.66
CA ARG A 101 -15.26 6.09 12.50
C ARG A 101 -14.35 5.72 13.67
N TYR A 102 -13.25 6.47 13.81
CA TYR A 102 -12.25 6.28 14.87
C TYR A 102 -12.13 7.49 15.80
N GLY A 103 -12.75 8.63 15.47
CA GLY A 103 -12.79 9.82 16.33
C GLY A 103 -14.04 10.69 16.13
N ASP A 104 -14.09 11.79 16.89
CA ASP A 104 -15.21 12.73 16.94
C ASP A 104 -15.15 13.80 15.85
N GLY A 105 -13.98 13.99 15.23
CA GLY A 105 -13.76 14.96 14.16
C GLY A 105 -14.57 14.64 12.90
N PRO A 106 -14.88 15.66 12.07
CA PRO A 106 -15.66 15.47 10.84
C PRO A 106 -14.94 14.56 9.82
N THR A 107 -13.62 14.47 9.94
CA THR A 107 -12.71 13.74 9.06
C THR A 107 -12.16 12.45 9.67
N GLU A 108 -12.47 12.14 10.93
CA GLU A 108 -11.91 11.01 11.70
C GLU A 108 -12.69 9.71 11.45
N THR A 109 -12.69 9.27 10.20
CA THR A 109 -13.37 8.07 9.71
C THR A 109 -12.58 7.48 8.53
N GLY A 110 -12.57 6.16 8.37
CA GLY A 110 -12.04 5.51 7.17
C GLY A 110 -13.03 5.47 6.01
N MET A 111 -12.73 4.60 5.05
CA MET A 111 -13.54 4.32 3.87
C MET A 111 -13.89 2.83 3.76
N ALA A 112 -14.97 2.55 3.02
CA ALA A 112 -15.39 1.23 2.56
C ALA A 112 -16.07 1.33 1.18
N ARG A 113 -15.56 2.19 0.29
CA ARG A 113 -16.10 2.40 -1.05
C ARG A 113 -15.56 1.35 -2.02
N LEU A 114 -16.08 0.13 -1.89
CA LEU A 114 -15.70 -0.97 -2.78
C LEU A 114 -16.03 -0.68 -4.25
N ALA A 115 -15.21 -1.18 -5.17
CA ALA A 115 -15.41 -1.01 -6.60
C ALA A 115 -16.82 -1.45 -7.05
N LEU A 116 -17.42 -0.64 -7.92
CA LEU A 116 -18.75 -0.84 -8.51
C LEU A 116 -19.88 -0.99 -7.47
N SER A 117 -19.66 -0.52 -6.23
CA SER A 117 -20.73 -0.32 -5.25
C SER A 117 -21.58 0.91 -5.60
N ASP A 118 -22.70 1.10 -4.91
CA ASP A 118 -23.53 2.31 -5.11
C ASP A 118 -22.83 3.59 -4.61
N ASP A 119 -21.86 3.47 -3.68
CA ASP A 119 -20.99 4.58 -3.27
C ASP A 119 -19.92 4.90 -4.31
N ASP A 120 -19.32 3.89 -4.96
CA ASP A 120 -18.45 4.10 -6.12
C ASP A 120 -19.23 4.76 -7.28
N ALA A 121 -20.45 4.28 -7.54
CA ALA A 121 -21.33 4.90 -8.54
C ALA A 121 -21.68 6.37 -8.21
N GLN A 122 -21.79 6.75 -6.93
CA GLN A 122 -22.01 8.15 -6.53
C GLN A 122 -20.80 9.03 -6.83
N VAL A 123 -19.59 8.60 -6.43
CA VAL A 123 -18.38 9.40 -6.70
C VAL A 123 -18.03 9.45 -8.18
N ARG A 124 -18.32 8.39 -8.96
CA ARG A 124 -18.18 8.40 -10.43
C ARG A 124 -19.13 9.38 -11.11
N ARG A 125 -20.37 9.52 -10.63
CA ARG A 125 -21.30 10.56 -11.12
C ARG A 125 -20.79 11.96 -10.78
N TRP A 126 -20.34 12.19 -9.55
CA TRP A 126 -19.67 13.44 -9.17
C TRP A 126 -18.49 13.78 -10.09
N PHE A 127 -17.62 12.80 -10.37
CA PHE A 127 -16.46 12.96 -11.25
C PHE A 127 -16.87 13.34 -12.69
N ALA A 128 -17.91 12.69 -13.23
CA ALA A 128 -18.46 13.02 -14.54
C ALA A 128 -19.00 14.47 -14.59
N GLU A 129 -19.76 14.88 -13.58
CA GLU A 129 -20.31 16.24 -13.49
C GLU A 129 -19.21 17.30 -13.37
N GLU A 130 -18.20 17.09 -12.52
CA GLU A 130 -17.10 18.06 -12.33
C GLU A 130 -16.23 18.18 -13.59
N THR A 131 -15.91 17.06 -14.24
CA THR A 131 -15.13 17.09 -15.49
C THR A 131 -15.90 17.69 -16.65
N GLN A 132 -17.23 17.51 -16.70
CA GLN A 132 -18.09 18.19 -17.67
C GLN A 132 -18.16 19.71 -17.43
N LYS A 133 -18.20 20.17 -16.17
CA LYS A 133 -18.14 21.62 -15.82
C LYS A 133 -16.83 22.27 -16.27
N LEU A 134 -15.73 21.50 -16.24
CA LEU A 134 -14.42 21.90 -16.78
C LEU A 134 -14.37 21.84 -18.32
N GLY A 135 -15.44 21.39 -18.98
CA GLY A 135 -15.55 21.24 -20.42
C GLY A 135 -14.59 20.19 -20.98
N CYS A 136 -14.35 19.11 -20.23
CA CYS A 136 -13.69 17.91 -20.74
C CYS A 136 -14.70 17.06 -21.53
N ASN A 137 -14.22 16.33 -22.53
CA ASN A 137 -14.95 15.25 -23.15
C ASN A 137 -14.72 13.96 -22.35
N LEU A 138 -15.76 13.48 -21.68
CA LEU A 138 -15.71 12.24 -20.91
C LEU A 138 -15.98 11.03 -21.82
N VAL A 139 -15.07 10.06 -21.79
CA VAL A 139 -15.24 8.75 -22.42
C VAL A 139 -15.22 7.69 -21.33
N VAL A 140 -16.11 6.70 -21.45
CA VAL A 140 -16.08 5.48 -20.63
C VAL A 140 -15.72 4.31 -21.55
N ASP A 141 -14.85 3.42 -21.10
CA ASP A 141 -14.51 2.20 -21.84
C ASP A 141 -15.31 0.97 -21.36
N GLN A 142 -15.09 -0.18 -21.99
CA GLN A 142 -15.73 -1.44 -21.65
C GLN A 142 -15.56 -1.87 -20.18
N MET A 143 -14.49 -1.47 -19.49
CA MET A 143 -14.23 -1.79 -18.09
C MET A 143 -14.68 -0.68 -17.12
N GLY A 144 -15.38 0.34 -17.60
CA GLY A 144 -15.81 1.47 -16.78
C GLY A 144 -14.69 2.44 -16.41
N ASN A 145 -13.52 2.37 -17.04
CA ASN A 145 -12.50 3.41 -16.87
C ASN A 145 -13.03 4.73 -17.43
N MET A 146 -12.80 5.83 -16.72
CA MET A 146 -13.38 7.13 -17.05
C MET A 146 -12.28 8.10 -17.48
N PHE A 147 -12.22 8.42 -18.77
CA PHE A 147 -11.22 9.29 -19.38
C PHE A 147 -11.82 10.67 -19.70
N ALA A 148 -11.51 11.67 -18.87
CA ALA A 148 -11.96 13.05 -19.02
C ALA A 148 -10.92 13.92 -19.72
N ASN A 149 -11.01 14.04 -21.04
CA ASN A 149 -10.01 14.67 -21.90
C ASN A 149 -10.34 16.14 -22.23
N LYS A 150 -9.38 17.06 -22.04
CA LYS A 150 -9.44 18.46 -22.47
C LYS A 150 -8.56 18.71 -23.70
N ARG A 151 -9.15 19.28 -24.74
CA ARG A 151 -8.48 19.59 -26.01
C ARG A 151 -7.41 20.69 -25.85
N GLY A 152 -6.16 20.34 -26.17
CA GLY A 152 -5.03 21.27 -26.25
C GLY A 152 -5.07 22.21 -27.46
N SER A 153 -3.98 22.95 -27.69
CA SER A 153 -3.82 23.90 -28.80
C SER A 153 -3.17 23.32 -30.06
N ALA A 154 -2.56 22.13 -29.98
CA ALA A 154 -2.00 21.43 -31.13
C ALA A 154 -3.04 21.28 -32.28
N PRO A 155 -2.69 21.52 -33.55
CA PRO A 155 -3.64 21.47 -34.67
C PRO A 155 -4.36 20.13 -34.78
N GLU A 156 -3.62 19.04 -34.70
CA GLU A 156 -4.15 17.68 -34.66
C GLU A 156 -4.48 17.24 -33.22
N SER A 157 -5.41 16.28 -33.08
CA SER A 157 -5.79 15.78 -31.76
C SER A 157 -4.78 14.75 -31.28
N THR A 158 -4.01 15.11 -30.27
CA THR A 158 -3.05 14.23 -29.62
C THR A 158 -3.72 13.37 -28.53
N PRO A 159 -3.20 12.17 -28.22
CA PRO A 159 -3.52 11.47 -26.98
C PRO A 159 -3.34 12.39 -25.76
N MET A 160 -4.10 12.18 -24.69
CA MET A 160 -3.99 13.06 -23.52
C MET A 160 -2.76 12.72 -22.68
N ILE A 161 -2.08 13.74 -22.13
CA ILE A 161 -1.25 13.57 -20.95
C ILE A 161 -2.23 13.39 -19.79
N ALA A 162 -2.32 12.16 -19.30
CA ALA A 162 -3.28 11.77 -18.27
C ALA A 162 -2.69 12.02 -16.89
N MET A 163 -3.52 12.58 -16.01
CA MET A 163 -3.35 12.53 -14.57
C MET A 163 -4.41 11.59 -14.02
N GLY A 164 -4.13 10.80 -12.98
CA GLY A 164 -5.18 9.92 -12.47
C GLY A 164 -4.70 8.88 -11.48
N SER A 165 -5.66 8.09 -11.03
CA SER A 165 -5.54 6.95 -10.12
C SER A 165 -6.92 6.27 -10.05
N HIS A 166 -7.32 5.75 -8.89
CA HIS A 166 -8.62 5.12 -8.63
C HIS A 166 -9.50 5.90 -7.65
N LEU A 167 -10.78 5.55 -7.60
CA LEU A 167 -11.76 6.06 -6.64
C LEU A 167 -12.35 4.97 -5.72
N ASP A 168 -12.17 3.69 -6.04
CA ASP A 168 -12.49 2.59 -5.13
C ASP A 168 -11.44 2.44 -4.02
N THR A 169 -11.84 1.84 -2.90
CA THR A 169 -11.01 1.64 -1.70
C THR A 169 -11.13 0.21 -1.15
N GLN A 170 -10.18 -0.21 -0.33
CA GLN A 170 -10.28 -1.38 0.54
C GLN A 170 -11.57 -1.34 1.40
N PRO A 171 -12.02 -2.50 1.95
CA PRO A 171 -13.18 -2.57 2.84
C PRO A 171 -12.95 -1.84 4.18
N ARG A 172 -11.69 -1.55 4.52
CA ARG A 172 -11.24 -0.75 5.67
C ARG A 172 -10.22 0.31 5.23
N GLY A 173 -10.39 0.84 4.01
CA GLY A 173 -9.45 1.79 3.40
C GLY A 173 -9.34 3.12 4.13
N GLY A 174 -8.32 3.88 3.74
CA GLY A 174 -8.14 5.25 4.14
C GLY A 174 -8.88 6.25 3.23
N ARG A 175 -8.65 7.54 3.43
CA ARG A 175 -9.34 8.63 2.71
C ARG A 175 -8.51 9.24 1.57
N TYR A 176 -7.27 8.77 1.38
CA TYR A 176 -6.28 9.39 0.50
C TYR A 176 -5.79 8.43 -0.58
N ASP A 177 -5.69 7.13 -0.24
CA ASP A 177 -5.44 6.01 -1.16
C ASP A 177 -6.30 6.11 -2.42
N GLY A 178 -5.67 6.19 -3.61
CA GLY A 178 -6.26 6.50 -4.92
C GLY A 178 -6.93 7.89 -5.06
N ILE A 179 -7.84 8.19 -4.15
CA ILE A 179 -8.73 9.36 -4.12
C ILE A 179 -7.93 10.66 -4.27
N LEU A 180 -6.77 10.76 -3.61
CA LEU A 180 -5.90 11.94 -3.72
C LEU A 180 -5.48 12.19 -5.17
N GLY A 181 -5.09 11.16 -5.94
CA GLY A 181 -4.64 11.30 -7.32
C GLY A 181 -5.74 11.83 -8.25
N VAL A 182 -6.94 11.25 -8.16
CA VAL A 182 -8.08 11.68 -8.99
C VAL A 182 -8.57 13.07 -8.59
N VAL A 183 -8.68 13.38 -7.29
CA VAL A 183 -9.14 14.69 -6.82
C VAL A 183 -8.10 15.78 -7.08
N ALA A 184 -6.81 15.48 -6.94
CA ALA A 184 -5.72 16.39 -7.31
C ALA A 184 -5.78 16.72 -8.81
N ALA A 185 -5.97 15.73 -9.68
CA ALA A 185 -6.12 15.96 -11.11
C ALA A 185 -7.33 16.87 -11.44
N VAL A 186 -8.44 16.75 -10.71
CA VAL A 186 -9.59 17.68 -10.84
C VAL A 186 -9.19 19.10 -10.42
N GLU A 187 -8.42 19.26 -9.35
CA GLU A 187 -7.93 20.57 -8.89
C GLU A 187 -6.89 21.19 -9.84
N VAL A 188 -6.01 20.40 -10.44
CA VAL A 188 -5.12 20.83 -11.54
C VAL A 188 -5.95 21.39 -12.68
N MET A 189 -6.96 20.65 -13.15
CA MET A 189 -7.80 21.07 -14.27
C MET A 189 -8.66 22.32 -13.95
N ARG A 190 -9.13 22.47 -12.71
CA ARG A 190 -9.77 23.71 -12.22
C ARG A 190 -8.80 24.89 -12.26
N THR A 191 -7.59 24.71 -11.75
CA THR A 191 -6.55 25.74 -11.71
C THR A 191 -6.19 26.24 -13.12
N LEU A 192 -6.04 25.33 -14.08
CA LEU A 192 -5.80 25.68 -15.49
C LEU A 192 -6.99 26.46 -16.09
N ALA A 193 -8.22 26.02 -15.84
CA ALA A 193 -9.43 26.67 -16.35
C ALA A 193 -9.63 28.09 -15.77
N GLU A 194 -9.39 28.28 -14.48
CA GLU A 194 -9.52 29.59 -13.80
C GLU A 194 -8.49 30.61 -14.29
N ASN A 195 -7.29 30.15 -14.68
CA ASN A 195 -6.26 31.00 -15.27
C ASN A 195 -6.39 31.13 -16.80
N GLY A 196 -7.42 30.53 -17.41
CA GLY A 196 -7.62 30.53 -18.86
C GLY A 196 -6.48 29.85 -19.63
N HIS A 197 -5.68 29.01 -18.98
CA HIS A 197 -4.51 28.39 -19.60
C HIS A 197 -4.92 27.27 -20.55
N LYS A 198 -4.27 27.21 -21.70
CA LYS A 198 -4.47 26.17 -22.71
C LYS A 198 -3.13 25.53 -23.05
N THR A 199 -3.01 24.24 -22.72
CA THR A 199 -1.85 23.38 -22.99
C THR A 199 -1.65 23.16 -24.50
N HIS A 200 -0.47 22.70 -24.89
CA HIS A 200 -0.18 22.30 -26.27
C HIS A 200 -0.87 20.98 -26.60
N HIS A 201 -0.53 19.92 -25.89
CA HIS A 201 -1.19 18.62 -26.00
C HIS A 201 -2.55 18.63 -25.30
N ASN A 202 -3.36 17.62 -25.62
CA ASN A 202 -4.50 17.28 -24.80
C ASN A 202 -4.02 16.91 -23.38
N VAL A 203 -4.74 17.37 -22.35
CA VAL A 203 -4.51 17.00 -20.94
C VAL A 203 -5.82 16.50 -20.36
N GLY A 204 -5.78 15.58 -19.42
CA GLY A 204 -7.02 15.01 -18.91
C GLY A 204 -6.85 14.18 -17.66
N ILE A 205 -7.97 13.65 -17.19
CA ILE A 205 -8.05 12.86 -15.97
C ILE A 205 -8.47 11.44 -16.31
N VAL A 206 -7.86 10.44 -15.68
CA VAL A 206 -8.34 9.06 -15.69
C VAL A 206 -8.75 8.64 -14.28
N ASN A 207 -9.89 7.96 -14.18
CA ASN A 207 -10.27 7.14 -13.02
C ASN A 207 -10.34 5.68 -13.48
N TRP A 208 -9.43 4.86 -12.96
CA TRP A 208 -9.38 3.42 -13.22
C TRP A 208 -10.39 2.68 -12.34
N THR A 209 -10.73 1.44 -12.72
CA THR A 209 -11.75 0.63 -12.04
C THR A 209 -11.17 -0.60 -11.36
N ASN A 210 -11.46 -0.74 -10.06
CA ASN A 210 -11.04 -1.88 -9.22
C ASN A 210 -9.51 -2.01 -9.23
N GLU A 211 -8.84 -0.93 -8.84
CA GLU A 211 -7.40 -0.96 -8.56
C GLU A 211 -7.15 -1.84 -7.33
N GLU A 212 -7.93 -1.64 -6.25
CA GLU A 212 -7.67 -2.25 -4.95
C GLU A 212 -7.81 -3.77 -4.92
N GLY A 213 -8.49 -4.35 -5.92
CA GLY A 213 -8.80 -5.77 -5.97
C GLY A 213 -9.66 -6.29 -4.81
N ALA A 214 -10.26 -5.38 -4.03
CA ALA A 214 -10.88 -5.69 -2.75
C ALA A 214 -12.19 -6.51 -2.86
N ARG A 215 -13.06 -6.11 -3.80
CA ARG A 215 -14.37 -6.76 -4.03
C ARG A 215 -14.27 -7.86 -5.08
N PHE A 216 -13.56 -7.57 -6.16
CA PHE A 216 -13.24 -8.51 -7.24
C PHE A 216 -11.74 -8.80 -7.18
N PRO A 217 -11.31 -10.04 -6.89
CA PRO A 217 -9.98 -10.37 -6.35
C PRO A 217 -8.85 -10.32 -7.40
N LYS A 218 -8.62 -9.14 -7.96
CA LYS A 218 -7.57 -8.82 -8.93
C LYS A 218 -7.25 -7.32 -8.81
N SER A 219 -6.07 -6.96 -8.33
CA SER A 219 -5.67 -5.56 -8.25
C SER A 219 -5.23 -5.00 -9.61
N MET A 220 -5.24 -3.67 -9.73
CA MET A 220 -4.98 -2.90 -10.96
C MET A 220 -5.79 -3.45 -12.15
N MET A 221 -7.04 -3.87 -11.91
CA MET A 221 -7.78 -4.74 -12.84
C MET A 221 -7.99 -4.08 -14.19
N ALA A 222 -8.65 -2.92 -14.21
CA ALA A 222 -9.07 -2.31 -15.46
C ALA A 222 -7.92 -1.60 -16.20
N SER A 223 -6.89 -1.11 -15.50
CA SER A 223 -5.63 -0.69 -16.15
C SER A 223 -4.86 -1.89 -16.70
N GLY A 224 -4.93 -3.05 -16.06
CA GLY A 224 -4.34 -4.31 -16.54
C GLY A 224 -5.01 -4.85 -17.81
N VAL A 225 -6.34 -4.70 -17.93
CA VAL A 225 -7.08 -4.95 -19.18
C VAL A 225 -6.68 -3.92 -20.24
N TRP A 226 -6.67 -2.63 -19.89
CA TRP A 226 -6.25 -1.56 -20.82
C TRP A 226 -4.81 -1.75 -21.34
N ALA A 227 -3.90 -2.26 -20.50
CA ALA A 227 -2.53 -2.59 -20.86
C ALA A 227 -2.35 -3.96 -21.55
N GLY A 228 -3.44 -4.70 -21.80
CA GLY A 228 -3.40 -6.02 -22.44
C GLY A 228 -2.78 -7.14 -21.60
N LYS A 229 -2.53 -6.91 -20.29
CA LYS A 229 -2.00 -7.90 -19.36
C LYS A 229 -3.08 -8.83 -18.78
N ILE A 230 -4.34 -8.41 -18.83
CA ILE A 230 -5.51 -9.18 -18.35
C ILE A 230 -6.52 -9.26 -19.49
N PRO A 231 -6.99 -10.46 -19.89
CA PRO A 231 -8.07 -10.59 -20.88
C PRO A 231 -9.39 -9.96 -20.37
N LEU A 232 -10.11 -9.28 -21.25
CA LEU A 232 -11.37 -8.59 -20.90
C LEU A 232 -12.41 -9.55 -20.30
N GLU A 233 -12.61 -10.72 -20.90
CA GLU A 233 -13.59 -11.70 -20.41
C GLU A 233 -13.16 -12.33 -19.07
N ASP A 234 -11.86 -12.48 -18.80
CA ASP A 234 -11.36 -12.94 -17.50
C ASP A 234 -11.74 -11.92 -16.42
N ALA A 235 -11.44 -10.63 -16.65
CA ALA A 235 -11.78 -9.55 -15.74
C ALA A 235 -13.30 -9.42 -15.52
N TYR A 236 -14.09 -9.48 -16.60
CA TYR A 236 -15.55 -9.51 -16.54
C TYR A 236 -16.13 -10.70 -15.75
N SER A 237 -15.45 -11.85 -15.77
CA SER A 237 -15.88 -13.07 -15.08
C SER A 237 -15.53 -13.10 -13.59
N LEU A 238 -14.71 -12.15 -13.11
CA LEU A 238 -14.31 -12.11 -11.70
C LEU A 238 -15.54 -11.98 -10.78
N PRO A 239 -15.73 -12.93 -9.84
CA PRO A 239 -16.83 -12.89 -8.88
C PRO A 239 -16.54 -11.93 -7.73
N ASP A 240 -17.60 -11.40 -7.13
CA ASP A 240 -17.56 -10.76 -5.81
C ASP A 240 -17.13 -11.79 -4.76
N ILE A 241 -16.19 -11.43 -3.88
CA ILE A 241 -15.67 -12.32 -2.84
C ILE A 241 -16.73 -12.78 -1.81
N MET A 242 -17.84 -12.06 -1.67
CA MET A 242 -18.95 -12.37 -0.75
C MET A 242 -20.14 -13.04 -1.45
N ASP A 243 -20.39 -12.74 -2.72
CA ASP A 243 -21.45 -13.33 -3.54
C ASP A 243 -20.93 -13.74 -4.93
N PRO A 244 -20.54 -15.01 -5.13
CA PRO A 244 -20.06 -15.50 -6.42
C PRO A 244 -21.05 -15.44 -7.59
N SER A 245 -22.32 -15.09 -7.36
CA SER A 245 -23.28 -14.85 -8.45
C SER A 245 -23.19 -13.43 -9.04
N THR A 246 -22.60 -12.48 -8.30
CA THR A 246 -22.32 -11.12 -8.75
C THR A 246 -20.93 -11.05 -9.36
N THR A 247 -20.79 -10.51 -10.58
CA THR A 247 -19.50 -10.34 -11.26
C THR A 247 -19.23 -8.89 -11.65
N VAL A 248 -17.97 -8.59 -11.98
CA VAL A 248 -17.56 -7.29 -12.56
C VAL A 248 -18.49 -6.87 -13.72
N LYS A 249 -18.76 -7.80 -14.65
CA LYS A 249 -19.63 -7.53 -15.81
C LYS A 249 -21.06 -7.17 -15.39
N SER A 250 -21.63 -7.89 -14.42
CA SER A 250 -23.00 -7.61 -13.97
C SER A 250 -23.11 -6.25 -13.25
N GLU A 251 -22.11 -5.86 -12.46
CA GLU A 251 -22.12 -4.57 -11.78
C GLU A 251 -21.86 -3.39 -12.73
N LEU A 252 -20.93 -3.53 -13.69
CA LEU A 252 -20.75 -2.53 -14.76
C LEU A 252 -22.05 -2.35 -15.57
N GLN A 253 -22.77 -3.43 -15.87
CA GLN A 253 -24.08 -3.38 -16.53
C GLN A 253 -25.15 -2.72 -15.64
N ARG A 254 -25.24 -3.10 -14.36
CA ARG A 254 -26.21 -2.55 -13.41
C ARG A 254 -26.06 -1.04 -13.23
N LEU A 255 -24.82 -0.55 -13.21
CA LEU A 255 -24.50 0.86 -13.03
C LEU A 255 -24.45 1.68 -14.33
N GLY A 256 -24.46 1.01 -15.50
CA GLY A 256 -24.36 1.67 -16.81
C GLY A 256 -22.95 2.16 -17.17
N TYR A 257 -21.90 1.49 -16.67
CA TYR A 257 -20.49 1.83 -16.92
C TYR A 257 -19.78 0.93 -17.95
N ILE A 258 -20.49 0.05 -18.69
CA ILE A 258 -19.91 -0.52 -19.93
C ILE A 258 -20.03 0.52 -21.04
N GLY A 259 -18.92 1.16 -21.39
CA GLY A 259 -18.84 2.11 -22.50
C GLY A 259 -18.51 1.45 -23.85
N ASP A 260 -18.68 2.23 -24.93
CA ASP A 260 -18.53 1.76 -26.32
C ASP A 260 -17.06 1.63 -26.77
N VAL A 261 -16.12 2.26 -26.05
CA VAL A 261 -14.69 2.22 -26.39
C VAL A 261 -14.05 0.95 -25.84
N ALA A 262 -13.23 0.28 -26.65
CA ALA A 262 -12.50 -0.91 -26.23
C ALA A 262 -11.53 -0.57 -25.08
N CYS A 263 -11.56 -1.35 -24.00
CA CYS A 263 -10.61 -1.22 -22.89
C CYS A 263 -9.22 -1.72 -23.34
N SER A 264 -8.45 -0.87 -24.01
CA SER A 264 -7.11 -1.14 -24.49
C SER A 264 -6.35 0.16 -24.81
N SER A 265 -5.03 0.13 -24.76
CA SER A 265 -4.16 1.23 -25.18
C SER A 265 -4.34 1.65 -26.65
N ALA A 266 -4.85 0.75 -27.50
CA ALA A 266 -5.24 1.07 -28.88
C ALA A 266 -6.64 1.70 -28.97
N GLY A 267 -7.58 1.31 -28.10
CA GLY A 267 -8.93 1.87 -28.04
C GLY A 267 -8.97 3.28 -27.44
N TYR A 268 -8.16 3.53 -26.41
CA TYR A 268 -7.98 4.86 -25.83
C TYR A 268 -6.49 5.12 -25.49
N PRO A 269 -5.67 5.60 -26.44
CA PRO A 269 -4.25 5.85 -26.21
C PRO A 269 -4.01 7.06 -25.29
N LEU A 270 -2.91 6.97 -24.52
CA LEU A 270 -2.41 8.05 -23.66
C LEU A 270 -1.05 8.53 -24.16
N LYS A 271 -0.77 9.85 -24.05
CA LYS A 271 0.54 10.44 -24.40
C LYS A 271 1.56 10.19 -23.29
N ALA A 272 1.09 10.27 -22.05
CA ALA A 272 1.81 9.90 -20.83
C ALA A 272 0.80 9.74 -19.66
N HIS A 273 1.24 9.16 -18.54
CA HIS A 273 0.48 9.05 -17.29
C HIS A 273 1.28 9.58 -16.09
N PHE A 274 0.68 10.46 -15.30
CA PHE A 274 1.25 11.01 -14.06
C PHE A 274 0.28 10.76 -12.90
N GLU A 275 0.66 9.91 -11.96
CA GLU A 275 -0.18 9.55 -10.82
C GLU A 275 0.38 10.15 -9.52
N LEU A 276 -0.42 10.99 -8.86
CA LEU A 276 -0.13 11.44 -7.50
C LEU A 276 -0.75 10.45 -6.52
N HIS A 277 0.05 9.97 -5.58
CA HIS A 277 -0.39 9.01 -4.58
C HIS A 277 0.22 9.30 -3.21
N ILE A 278 -0.37 8.75 -2.15
CA ILE A 278 0.32 8.63 -0.86
C ILE A 278 1.39 7.54 -0.96
N GLU A 279 2.47 7.64 -0.16
CA GLU A 279 3.55 6.65 -0.17
C GLU A 279 3.11 5.23 0.23
N GLN A 280 2.08 5.13 1.08
CA GLN A 280 1.67 3.89 1.78
C GLN A 280 2.81 3.25 2.60
N GLY A 281 3.84 4.05 2.92
CA GLY A 281 5.03 3.68 3.66
C GLY A 281 5.57 4.87 4.44
N PRO A 282 6.57 4.66 5.33
CA PRO A 282 7.03 5.68 6.25
C PRO A 282 8.29 6.44 5.78
N ILE A 283 8.81 6.18 4.58
CA ILE A 283 10.15 6.61 4.17
C ILE A 283 10.24 8.13 4.07
N LEU A 284 9.29 8.80 3.41
CA LEU A 284 9.26 10.26 3.28
C LEU A 284 9.07 10.97 4.62
N GLU A 285 8.23 10.42 5.50
CA GLU A 285 8.05 10.95 6.86
C GLU A 285 9.36 10.82 7.67
N GLN A 286 9.98 9.64 7.67
CA GLN A 286 11.23 9.36 8.39
C GLN A 286 12.43 10.16 7.85
N THR A 287 12.50 10.44 6.56
CA THR A 287 13.56 11.26 5.94
C THR A 287 13.24 12.75 5.91
N GLY A 288 12.05 13.17 6.39
CA GLY A 288 11.61 14.56 6.40
C GLY A 288 11.38 15.17 5.02
N LYS A 289 11.12 14.34 4.01
CA LYS A 289 10.89 14.74 2.62
C LYS A 289 9.39 14.93 2.36
N ARG A 290 9.03 15.89 1.50
CA ARG A 290 7.63 16.22 1.17
C ARG A 290 7.17 15.61 -0.16
N ILE A 291 8.11 15.22 -1.02
CA ILE A 291 7.86 14.56 -2.31
C ILE A 291 8.79 13.37 -2.50
N GLY A 292 8.22 12.23 -2.87
CA GLY A 292 8.93 11.11 -3.48
C GLY A 292 8.79 11.15 -4.99
N VAL A 293 9.91 11.24 -5.69
CA VAL A 293 9.97 11.11 -7.15
C VAL A 293 10.09 9.63 -7.47
N VAL A 294 8.98 9.02 -7.88
CA VAL A 294 8.90 7.56 -8.00
C VAL A 294 9.59 7.11 -9.28
N GLN A 295 10.60 6.25 -9.15
CA GLN A 295 11.40 5.75 -10.28
C GLN A 295 10.83 4.47 -10.90
N GLY A 296 9.89 3.82 -10.22
CA GLY A 296 9.37 2.51 -10.60
C GLY A 296 8.61 1.82 -9.48
N GLY A 297 8.17 0.60 -9.73
CA GLY A 297 7.64 -0.33 -8.72
C GLY A 297 8.57 -1.53 -8.52
N GLN A 298 8.70 -2.00 -7.29
CA GLN A 298 9.54 -3.16 -6.99
C GLN A 298 8.98 -4.45 -7.59
N GLY A 299 9.87 -5.34 -8.06
CA GLY A 299 9.49 -6.69 -8.45
C GLY A 299 9.17 -7.53 -7.22
N TYR A 300 8.25 -8.47 -7.36
CA TYR A 300 7.92 -9.42 -6.30
C TYR A 300 7.56 -10.81 -6.85
N ARG A 301 7.81 -11.83 -6.03
CA ARG A 301 7.37 -13.21 -6.27
C ARG A 301 6.73 -13.79 -5.03
N TRP A 302 5.58 -14.42 -5.22
CA TRP A 302 4.85 -15.12 -4.18
C TRP A 302 4.92 -16.62 -4.42
N PHE A 303 5.26 -17.36 -3.38
CA PHE A 303 5.33 -18.81 -3.39
C PHE A 303 4.49 -19.42 -2.29
N THR A 304 3.87 -20.56 -2.58
CA THR A 304 3.33 -21.47 -1.57
C THR A 304 4.32 -22.61 -1.37
N ILE A 305 4.91 -22.68 -0.18
CA ILE A 305 5.89 -23.71 0.22
C ILE A 305 5.16 -24.79 1.02
N THR A 306 5.27 -26.05 0.64
CA THR A 306 4.73 -27.19 1.40
C THR A 306 5.85 -28.10 1.89
N VAL A 307 6.03 -28.16 3.21
CA VAL A 307 7.00 -28.99 3.90
C VAL A 307 6.30 -30.26 4.38
N THR A 308 6.80 -31.43 3.97
CA THR A 308 6.23 -32.74 4.31
C THR A 308 7.26 -33.58 5.06
N GLY A 309 6.84 -34.21 6.14
CA GLY A 309 7.68 -35.03 7.00
C GLY A 309 6.90 -36.25 7.48
N ARG A 310 6.88 -36.48 8.80
CA ARG A 310 6.18 -37.64 9.35
C ARG A 310 5.61 -37.34 10.73
N ASP A 311 4.34 -37.69 10.89
CA ASP A 311 3.63 -37.66 12.15
C ASP A 311 4.19 -38.67 13.16
N ALA A 312 4.34 -38.23 14.41
CA ALA A 312 4.85 -39.05 15.50
C ALA A 312 4.47 -38.46 16.86
N HIS A 313 4.37 -39.31 17.88
CA HIS A 313 4.04 -38.85 19.24
C HIS A 313 5.23 -38.12 19.89
N THR A 314 5.01 -36.87 20.33
CA THR A 314 6.08 -35.96 20.77
C THR A 314 6.83 -36.41 22.02
N GLY A 315 6.21 -37.24 22.87
CA GLY A 315 6.84 -37.76 24.09
C GLY A 315 7.66 -39.04 23.91
N THR A 316 7.40 -39.83 22.86
CA THR A 316 8.03 -41.16 22.68
C THR A 316 8.95 -41.26 21.48
N THR A 317 8.95 -40.26 20.58
CA THR A 317 9.83 -40.24 19.40
C THR A 317 11.10 -39.44 19.71
N PRO A 318 12.29 -40.09 19.77
CA PRO A 318 13.57 -39.41 20.00
C PRO A 318 13.87 -38.37 18.91
N LEU A 319 14.61 -37.30 19.24
CA LEU A 319 14.88 -36.19 18.32
C LEU A 319 15.54 -36.67 17.00
N ASN A 320 16.52 -37.57 17.08
CA ASN A 320 17.21 -38.19 15.94
C ASN A 320 16.32 -39.09 15.06
N ASN A 321 15.06 -39.33 15.44
CA ASN A 321 14.10 -40.15 14.70
C ASN A 321 12.94 -39.34 14.09
N ARG A 322 12.91 -38.01 14.28
CA ARG A 322 11.82 -37.13 13.79
C ARG A 322 12.02 -36.69 12.36
N SER A 323 10.91 -36.42 11.67
CA SER A 323 10.85 -35.64 10.42
C SER A 323 9.82 -34.55 10.64
N ASP A 324 10.22 -33.47 11.32
CA ASP A 324 9.33 -32.45 11.89
C ASP A 324 9.15 -31.26 10.92
N PRO A 325 8.01 -31.13 10.22
CA PRO A 325 7.80 -30.10 9.21
C PRO A 325 7.62 -28.71 9.81
N LEU A 326 7.08 -28.61 11.03
CA LEU A 326 6.83 -27.32 11.67
C LEU A 326 8.14 -26.71 12.18
N LEU A 327 9.03 -27.53 12.74
CA LEU A 327 10.38 -27.09 13.10
C LEU A 327 11.18 -26.67 11.86
N ALA A 328 11.10 -27.44 10.77
CA ALA A 328 11.77 -27.11 9.51
C ALA A 328 11.22 -25.82 8.89
N ALA A 329 9.89 -25.65 8.80
CA ALA A 329 9.25 -24.44 8.31
C ALA A 329 9.63 -23.20 9.13
N ALA A 330 9.64 -23.30 10.47
CA ALA A 330 10.07 -22.19 11.32
C ALA A 330 11.53 -21.76 11.05
N LYS A 331 12.43 -22.71 10.79
CA LYS A 331 13.82 -22.42 10.39
C LYS A 331 13.92 -21.84 8.98
N MET A 332 13.11 -22.34 8.04
CA MET A 332 13.02 -21.80 6.67
C MET A 332 12.57 -20.33 6.69
N ILE A 333 11.48 -20.01 7.39
CA ILE A 333 10.95 -18.64 7.52
C ILE A 333 11.98 -17.71 8.19
N ALA A 334 12.66 -18.15 9.24
CA ALA A 334 13.73 -17.37 9.86
C ALA A 334 14.92 -17.15 8.91
N SER A 335 15.27 -18.15 8.10
CA SER A 335 16.37 -18.06 7.15
C SER A 335 16.06 -17.20 5.93
N SER A 336 14.83 -17.21 5.40
CA SER A 336 14.47 -16.39 4.24
C SER A 336 14.59 -14.90 4.58
N ASN A 337 14.15 -14.51 5.77
CA ASN A 337 14.31 -13.15 6.28
C ASN A 337 15.78 -12.75 6.51
N HIS A 338 16.65 -13.70 6.90
CA HIS A 338 18.09 -13.43 7.03
C HIS A 338 18.75 -13.23 5.66
N VAL A 339 18.52 -14.15 4.72
CA VAL A 339 19.05 -14.08 3.35
C VAL A 339 18.63 -12.78 2.67
N ALA A 340 17.36 -12.39 2.73
CA ALA A 340 16.89 -11.17 2.07
C ALA A 340 17.60 -9.90 2.57
N LYS A 341 17.90 -9.82 3.88
CA LYS A 341 18.64 -8.69 4.48
C LYS A 341 20.05 -8.54 3.91
N ASP A 342 20.74 -9.64 3.60
CA ASP A 342 22.10 -9.60 3.02
C ASP A 342 22.12 -8.95 1.61
N PHE A 343 20.97 -8.86 0.95
CA PHE A 343 20.80 -8.26 -0.38
C PHE A 343 19.94 -6.98 -0.38
N ASN A 344 19.62 -6.40 0.79
CA ASN A 344 18.64 -5.30 0.93
C ASN A 344 17.25 -5.60 0.33
N ALA A 345 16.89 -6.87 0.21
CA ALA A 345 15.59 -7.33 -0.25
C ALA A 345 14.61 -7.54 0.92
N LEU A 346 13.34 -7.71 0.59
CA LEU A 346 12.31 -8.12 1.53
C LEU A 346 12.01 -9.61 1.35
N ALA A 347 11.86 -10.33 2.46
CA ALA A 347 11.28 -11.67 2.49
C ALA A 347 10.36 -11.83 3.71
N SER A 348 9.11 -12.19 3.44
CA SER A 348 8.00 -12.21 4.41
C SER A 348 7.16 -13.48 4.28
N THR A 349 6.57 -13.91 5.40
CA THR A 349 5.58 -15.00 5.44
C THR A 349 4.30 -14.48 6.08
N GLY A 350 3.28 -14.23 5.26
CA GLY A 350 1.98 -13.74 5.72
C GLY A 350 1.02 -14.84 6.18
N VAL A 351 1.19 -16.08 5.68
CA VAL A 351 0.27 -17.20 5.96
C VAL A 351 1.04 -18.46 6.34
N ILE A 352 0.61 -19.12 7.41
CA ILE A 352 1.02 -20.47 7.79
C ILE A 352 -0.24 -21.33 7.98
N LYS A 353 -0.31 -22.47 7.32
CA LYS A 353 -1.39 -23.47 7.41
C LYS A 353 -0.84 -24.74 8.03
N ILE A 354 -1.37 -25.09 9.19
CA ILE A 354 -1.11 -26.34 9.90
C ILE A 354 -2.37 -27.23 9.76
N PRO A 355 -2.25 -28.53 9.44
CA PRO A 355 -3.42 -29.42 9.30
C PRO A 355 -4.33 -29.42 10.53
N GLN A 356 -5.65 -29.35 10.32
CA GLN A 356 -6.66 -29.24 11.40
C GLN A 356 -6.64 -30.42 12.40
N ASN A 357 -6.10 -31.57 12.00
CA ASN A 357 -5.91 -32.75 12.85
C ASN A 357 -4.62 -32.73 13.70
N SER A 358 -3.88 -31.62 13.72
CA SER A 358 -2.68 -31.47 14.54
C SER A 358 -3.01 -31.35 16.03
N SER A 359 -2.13 -31.86 16.89
CA SER A 359 -2.34 -31.95 18.34
C SER A 359 -1.07 -31.55 19.10
N PRO A 360 -1.14 -30.94 20.30
CA PRO A 360 0.03 -30.59 21.12
C PRO A 360 0.97 -31.77 21.44
N ASN A 361 0.48 -33.02 21.37
CA ASN A 361 1.27 -34.24 21.62
C ASN A 361 1.67 -35.02 20.34
N THR A 362 1.48 -34.43 19.15
CA THR A 362 1.80 -35.06 17.86
C THR A 362 2.56 -34.09 16.96
N ILE A 363 3.68 -34.56 16.38
CA ILE A 363 4.38 -33.87 15.29
C ILE A 363 3.44 -33.86 14.07
N PRO A 364 3.21 -32.74 13.37
CA PRO A 364 2.38 -32.73 12.18
C PRO A 364 3.08 -33.47 11.02
N SER A 365 2.32 -34.09 10.12
CA SER A 365 2.89 -34.73 8.92
C SER A 365 3.25 -33.73 7.81
N GLN A 366 2.65 -32.53 7.83
CA GLN A 366 2.84 -31.49 6.83
C GLN A 366 2.60 -30.10 7.42
N VAL A 367 3.26 -29.07 6.87
CA VAL A 367 2.96 -27.65 7.07
C VAL A 367 3.10 -26.93 5.73
N THR A 368 2.19 -25.99 5.44
CA THR A 368 2.28 -25.11 4.26
C THR A 368 2.42 -23.67 4.71
N PHE A 369 3.27 -22.88 4.06
CA PHE A 369 3.43 -21.44 4.35
C PHE A 369 3.68 -20.64 3.08
N THR A 370 3.40 -19.33 3.10
CA THR A 370 3.70 -18.44 1.97
C THR A 370 5.06 -17.77 2.11
N LEU A 371 5.72 -17.51 1.00
CA LEU A 371 6.93 -16.70 0.91
C LEU A 371 6.69 -15.58 -0.10
N ASP A 372 6.76 -14.33 0.35
CA ASP A 372 6.73 -13.12 -0.47
C ASP A 372 8.15 -12.54 -0.48
N ILE A 373 8.81 -12.54 -1.65
CA ILE A 373 10.12 -11.89 -1.85
C ILE A 373 9.94 -10.64 -2.72
N ARG A 374 10.63 -9.54 -2.38
CA ARG A 374 10.56 -8.28 -3.15
C ARG A 374 11.93 -7.59 -3.27
N HIS A 375 12.18 -6.98 -4.43
CA HIS A 375 13.34 -6.12 -4.66
C HIS A 375 13.11 -5.17 -5.87
N PRO A 376 13.64 -3.94 -5.86
CA PRO A 376 13.63 -3.02 -7.03
C PRO A 376 14.33 -3.50 -8.32
N GLU A 377 14.94 -4.69 -8.32
CA GLU A 377 15.75 -5.21 -9.43
C GLU A 377 15.57 -6.72 -9.56
N ASP A 378 15.10 -7.20 -10.71
CA ASP A 378 14.87 -8.63 -10.97
C ASP A 378 16.16 -9.46 -10.87
N ALA A 379 17.31 -8.88 -11.22
CA ALA A 379 18.60 -9.55 -11.09
C ALA A 379 18.91 -9.94 -9.63
N VAL A 380 18.61 -9.05 -8.69
CA VAL A 380 18.77 -9.32 -7.25
C VAL A 380 17.65 -10.22 -6.74
N LEU A 381 16.40 -10.05 -7.21
CA LEU A 381 15.28 -10.94 -6.88
C LEU A 381 15.60 -12.41 -7.21
N ASN A 382 16.15 -12.66 -8.41
CA ASN A 382 16.63 -13.97 -8.84
C ASN A 382 17.75 -14.52 -7.92
N VAL A 383 18.69 -13.68 -7.48
CA VAL A 383 19.76 -14.12 -6.55
C VAL A 383 19.18 -14.47 -5.18
N VAL A 384 18.31 -13.62 -4.62
CA VAL A 384 17.67 -13.82 -3.32
C VAL A 384 16.82 -15.09 -3.33
N GLU A 385 16.02 -15.31 -4.36
CA GLU A 385 15.23 -16.53 -4.55
C GLU A 385 16.11 -17.79 -4.48
N ASN A 386 17.16 -17.85 -5.30
CA ASN A 386 18.08 -18.98 -5.34
C ASN A 386 18.73 -19.21 -3.97
N ARG A 387 19.21 -18.15 -3.29
CA ARG A 387 19.81 -18.26 -1.96
C ARG A 387 18.83 -18.73 -0.88
N ILE A 388 17.57 -18.34 -0.97
CA ILE A 388 16.52 -18.80 -0.06
C ILE A 388 16.26 -20.29 -0.27
N PHE A 389 16.11 -20.75 -1.52
CA PHE A 389 15.86 -22.16 -1.81
C PHE A 389 17.07 -23.06 -1.52
N GLU A 390 18.30 -22.62 -1.81
CA GLU A 390 19.54 -23.27 -1.34
C GLU A 390 19.52 -23.48 0.19
N SER A 391 19.15 -22.43 0.95
CA SER A 391 19.04 -22.53 2.41
C SER A 391 17.92 -23.49 2.85
N PHE A 392 16.79 -23.53 2.13
CA PHE A 392 15.69 -24.45 2.42
C PHE A 392 16.10 -25.90 2.19
N GLU A 393 16.84 -26.20 1.13
CA GLU A 393 17.41 -27.53 0.93
C GLU A 393 18.35 -27.96 2.06
N ASP A 394 19.19 -27.03 2.52
CA ASP A 394 20.09 -27.27 3.64
C ASP A 394 19.34 -27.47 4.96
N ILE A 395 18.25 -26.73 5.19
CA ILE A 395 17.39 -26.89 6.36
C ILE A 395 16.60 -28.20 6.31
N ALA A 396 16.12 -28.61 5.14
CA ALA A 396 15.40 -29.87 4.95
C ALA A 396 16.25 -31.11 5.31
N LYS A 397 17.58 -31.00 5.19
CA LYS A 397 18.56 -32.05 5.55
C LYS A 397 18.97 -32.02 7.03
N LYS A 398 18.58 -31.00 7.81
CA LYS A 398 18.95 -30.81 9.22
C LYS A 398 17.90 -31.41 10.16
N ASP A 399 18.37 -31.77 11.36
CA ASP A 399 17.63 -32.36 12.47
C ASP A 399 16.96 -33.72 12.18
N GLY A 400 17.00 -34.63 13.16
CA GLY A 400 16.28 -35.90 13.07
C GLY A 400 16.68 -36.75 11.86
N ARG A 401 15.71 -36.97 10.98
CA ARG A 401 15.82 -37.66 9.68
C ARG A 401 15.60 -36.70 8.50
N GLY A 402 15.54 -35.40 8.75
CA GLY A 402 15.16 -34.38 7.76
C GLY A 402 13.68 -34.44 7.35
N VAL A 403 13.33 -33.59 6.40
CA VAL A 403 12.01 -33.45 5.78
C VAL A 403 12.15 -33.32 4.26
N GLN A 404 11.03 -33.39 3.54
CA GLN A 404 10.93 -32.99 2.14
C GLN A 404 10.19 -31.66 2.04
N PHE A 405 10.44 -30.88 1.00
CA PHE A 405 9.59 -29.74 0.67
C PHE A 405 9.41 -29.62 -0.85
N ASN A 406 8.33 -28.96 -1.24
CA ASN A 406 8.08 -28.49 -2.60
C ASN A 406 7.51 -27.07 -2.55
N TRP A 407 7.39 -26.43 -3.70
CA TRP A 407 6.83 -25.09 -3.82
C TRP A 407 6.10 -24.88 -5.14
N THR A 408 5.18 -23.93 -5.15
CA THR A 408 4.58 -23.34 -6.36
C THR A 408 4.93 -21.86 -6.42
N LEU A 409 5.18 -21.34 -7.62
CA LEU A 409 5.22 -19.91 -7.89
C LEU A 409 3.80 -19.47 -8.20
N ASP A 410 3.20 -18.73 -7.27
CA ASP A 410 1.79 -18.35 -7.30
C ASP A 410 1.59 -17.02 -8.05
N THR A 411 2.59 -16.14 -8.03
CA THR A 411 2.62 -14.88 -8.78
C THR A 411 4.07 -14.43 -9.01
N ASP A 412 4.37 -13.96 -10.21
CA ASP A 412 5.63 -13.32 -10.59
C ASP A 412 5.33 -11.95 -11.21
N SER A 413 5.89 -10.89 -10.64
CA SER A 413 5.73 -9.51 -11.12
C SER A 413 7.11 -8.88 -11.22
N PRO A 414 7.62 -8.58 -12.43
CA PRO A 414 8.94 -8.00 -12.60
C PRO A 414 9.00 -6.55 -12.09
N ALA A 415 10.20 -6.13 -11.72
CA ALA A 415 10.50 -4.74 -11.40
C ALA A 415 10.20 -3.84 -12.60
N THR A 416 9.48 -2.75 -12.36
CA THR A 416 9.01 -1.84 -13.40
C THR A 416 9.75 -0.52 -13.28
N LEU A 417 10.45 -0.10 -14.32
CA LEU A 417 11.05 1.24 -14.41
C LEU A 417 10.08 2.22 -15.07
N PHE A 418 10.02 3.44 -14.53
CA PHE A 418 9.24 4.54 -15.09
C PHE A 418 10.03 5.39 -16.09
N ASP A 419 9.32 6.20 -16.87
CA ASP A 419 9.88 6.92 -18.01
C ASP A 419 10.85 8.03 -17.55
N PRO A 420 12.11 8.06 -18.06
CA PRO A 420 13.10 9.02 -17.60
C PRO A 420 12.74 10.49 -17.82
N ASP A 421 12.00 10.83 -18.88
CA ASP A 421 11.52 12.20 -19.09
C ASP A 421 10.46 12.57 -18.06
N CYS A 422 9.49 11.68 -17.81
CA CYS A 422 8.44 11.88 -16.81
C CYS A 422 9.05 12.05 -15.40
N ILE A 423 9.93 11.14 -14.98
CA ILE A 423 10.70 11.21 -13.71
C ILE A 423 11.42 12.57 -13.60
N LYS A 424 12.10 13.00 -14.67
CA LYS A 424 12.83 14.27 -14.71
C LYS A 424 11.91 15.48 -14.58
N MET A 425 10.69 15.45 -15.13
CA MET A 425 9.73 16.56 -14.98
C MET A 425 9.20 16.66 -13.54
N VAL A 426 9.00 15.52 -12.85
CA VAL A 426 8.64 15.51 -11.42
C VAL A 426 9.80 16.00 -10.55
N ALA A 427 11.01 15.51 -10.78
CA ALA A 427 12.21 15.96 -10.07
C ALA A 427 12.41 17.49 -10.24
N LYS A 428 12.24 18.01 -11.47
CA LYS A 428 12.27 19.45 -11.72
C LYS A 428 11.20 20.20 -10.93
N ALA A 429 9.95 19.76 -10.99
CA ALA A 429 8.85 20.39 -10.26
C ALA A 429 9.11 20.41 -8.74
N ALA A 430 9.61 19.30 -8.18
CA ALA A 430 9.93 19.18 -6.77
C ALA A 430 11.12 20.07 -6.36
N THR A 431 12.19 20.13 -7.16
CA THR A 431 13.31 21.08 -6.94
C THR A 431 12.84 22.53 -7.01
N ASP A 432 12.03 22.89 -8.01
CA ASP A 432 11.56 24.28 -8.17
C ASP A 432 10.73 24.73 -6.95
N LEU A 433 9.86 23.85 -6.43
CA LEU A 433 8.93 24.13 -5.31
C LEU A 433 9.56 24.07 -3.91
N LEU A 434 10.49 23.12 -3.69
CA LEU A 434 10.97 22.73 -2.35
C LEU A 434 12.51 22.75 -2.21
N GLY A 435 13.24 22.93 -3.31
CA GLY A 435 14.69 22.74 -3.40
C GLY A 435 15.12 21.27 -3.38
N GLU A 436 16.38 21.02 -3.74
CA GLU A 436 17.03 19.69 -3.79
C GLU A 436 16.93 18.88 -2.47
N GLN A 437 16.68 19.54 -1.34
CA GLN A 437 16.55 18.88 -0.05
C GLN A 437 15.11 18.55 0.35
N GLY A 438 14.10 19.07 -0.36
CA GLY A 438 12.69 18.83 -0.05
C GLY A 438 12.11 17.51 -0.58
N TRP A 439 12.82 16.84 -1.49
CA TRP A 439 12.40 15.60 -2.13
C TRP A 439 13.49 14.52 -2.12
N GLN A 440 13.14 13.31 -2.53
CA GLN A 440 14.07 12.21 -2.83
C GLN A 440 13.51 11.28 -3.91
N TYR A 441 14.38 10.49 -4.55
CA TYR A 441 13.93 9.35 -5.35
C TYR A 441 13.40 8.22 -4.46
N ILE A 442 12.41 7.48 -4.96
CA ILE A 442 11.81 6.35 -4.25
C ILE A 442 11.32 5.28 -5.26
N THR A 443 11.23 4.03 -4.81
CA THR A 443 10.58 2.94 -5.56
C THR A 443 9.28 2.60 -4.84
N SER A 444 8.16 2.47 -5.57
CA SER A 444 6.90 2.03 -4.95
C SER A 444 7.04 0.62 -4.40
N GLY A 445 6.60 0.46 -3.15
CA GLY A 445 6.48 -0.85 -2.50
C GLY A 445 5.24 -1.65 -2.92
N ALA A 446 4.23 -0.94 -3.46
CA ALA A 446 2.91 -1.44 -3.82
C ALA A 446 2.67 -1.44 -5.35
N GLY A 447 1.63 -2.16 -5.77
CA GLY A 447 1.05 -2.01 -7.11
C GLY A 447 0.24 -0.72 -7.19
N HIS A 448 0.14 -0.18 -8.42
CA HIS A 448 -0.66 0.99 -8.79
C HIS A 448 -1.00 0.85 -10.27
N ASP A 449 -2.05 1.52 -10.77
CA ASP A 449 -2.39 1.50 -12.20
C ASP A 449 -1.23 1.95 -13.10
N SER A 450 -0.35 2.83 -12.61
CA SER A 450 0.89 3.23 -13.29
C SER A 450 1.83 2.07 -13.65
N ILE A 451 1.80 0.94 -12.92
CA ILE A 451 2.58 -0.28 -13.26
C ILE A 451 2.04 -0.94 -14.54
N ASN A 452 0.78 -0.70 -14.88
CA ASN A 452 0.18 -1.13 -16.14
C ASN A 452 0.37 -0.09 -17.24
N THR A 453 0.16 1.20 -16.97
CA THR A 453 0.32 2.24 -18.00
C THR A 453 1.76 2.36 -18.50
N SER A 454 2.77 2.13 -17.65
CA SER A 454 4.20 2.20 -18.02
C SER A 454 4.59 1.24 -19.15
N SER A 455 3.86 0.13 -19.31
CA SER A 455 4.09 -0.83 -20.40
C SER A 455 3.54 -0.38 -21.77
N GLN A 456 2.79 0.73 -21.82
CA GLN A 456 2.07 1.22 -23.00
C GLN A 456 2.37 2.70 -23.33
N CYS A 457 2.65 3.53 -22.32
CA CYS A 457 2.98 4.94 -22.48
C CYS A 457 3.97 5.43 -21.42
N PRO A 458 4.72 6.52 -21.70
CA PRO A 458 5.55 7.20 -20.71
C PRO A 458 4.78 7.45 -19.41
N THR A 459 5.28 6.94 -18.29
CA THR A 459 4.57 6.96 -17.01
C THR A 459 5.53 7.31 -15.89
N THR A 460 5.07 8.02 -14.86
CA THR A 460 5.75 8.17 -13.56
C THR A 460 4.72 8.40 -12.45
N MET A 461 5.15 8.31 -11.20
CA MET A 461 4.32 8.70 -10.05
C MET A 461 4.99 9.78 -9.19
N ILE A 462 4.17 10.41 -8.35
CA ILE A 462 4.54 11.41 -7.34
C ILE A 462 4.01 10.89 -6.01
N PHE A 463 4.88 10.69 -5.03
CA PHE A 463 4.48 10.28 -3.67
C PHE A 463 4.49 11.46 -2.70
N VAL A 464 3.51 11.50 -1.82
CA VAL A 464 3.47 12.38 -0.63
C VAL A 464 3.50 11.55 0.66
N PRO A 465 3.99 12.10 1.79
CA PRO A 465 4.03 11.39 3.07
C PRO A 465 2.66 10.88 3.52
N CYS A 466 2.64 9.71 4.16
CA CYS A 466 1.52 9.24 4.95
C CYS A 466 1.96 9.05 6.41
N LYS A 467 1.14 9.50 7.36
CA LYS A 467 1.46 9.51 8.79
C LYS A 467 1.71 8.10 9.33
N ASP A 468 2.81 7.92 10.06
CA ASP A 468 3.28 6.64 10.60
C ASP A 468 3.48 5.55 9.52
N GLY A 469 3.47 5.90 8.23
CA GLY A 469 3.44 4.98 7.09
C GLY A 469 2.18 4.11 6.98
N VAL A 470 1.07 4.53 7.59
CA VAL A 470 -0.17 3.73 7.66
C VAL A 470 -1.04 3.93 6.41
N SER A 471 -1.41 2.83 5.76
CA SER A 471 -2.41 2.81 4.67
C SER A 471 -3.21 1.49 4.70
N HIS A 472 -4.21 1.32 3.82
CA HIS A 472 -5.23 0.26 3.88
C HIS A 472 -5.91 0.17 5.27
N HIS A 473 -5.99 1.31 5.97
CA HIS A 473 -6.46 1.41 7.34
C HIS A 473 -7.29 2.68 7.54
N PRO A 474 -8.34 2.68 8.39
CA PRO A 474 -9.20 3.86 8.57
C PRO A 474 -8.47 5.13 9.04
N GLU A 475 -7.39 4.98 9.79
CA GLU A 475 -6.58 6.09 10.35
C GLU A 475 -5.51 6.63 9.41
N GLU A 476 -5.44 6.15 8.16
CA GLU A 476 -4.58 6.71 7.11
C GLU A 476 -4.74 8.24 7.02
N TYR A 477 -3.62 8.96 7.03
CA TYR A 477 -3.63 10.42 7.06
C TYR A 477 -2.46 11.01 6.26
N CYS A 478 -2.80 11.78 5.23
CA CYS A 478 -1.91 12.74 4.60
C CYS A 478 -2.30 14.16 5.04
N SER A 479 -1.33 15.03 5.32
CA SER A 479 -1.64 16.41 5.74
C SER A 479 -2.25 17.22 4.58
N PRO A 480 -3.14 18.20 4.85
CA PRO A 480 -3.64 19.10 3.81
C PRO A 480 -2.51 19.82 3.07
N GLU A 481 -1.43 20.18 3.78
CA GLU A 481 -0.23 20.78 3.22
C GLU A 481 0.53 19.83 2.27
N ASP A 482 0.64 18.55 2.61
CA ASP A 482 1.25 17.53 1.74
C ASP A 482 0.40 17.25 0.50
N CYS A 483 -0.92 17.10 0.67
CA CYS A 483 -1.86 16.96 -0.43
C CYS A 483 -1.72 18.14 -1.42
N ALA A 484 -1.61 19.37 -0.89
CA ALA A 484 -1.44 20.59 -1.67
C ALA A 484 -0.07 20.65 -2.39
N ILE A 485 1.01 20.28 -1.72
CA ILE A 485 2.37 20.23 -2.31
C ILE A 485 2.44 19.17 -3.42
N GLY A 486 1.88 17.98 -3.20
CA GLY A 486 1.77 16.92 -4.21
C GLY A 486 0.95 17.35 -5.42
N THR A 487 -0.20 17.99 -5.20
CA THR A 487 -1.07 18.51 -6.27
C THR A 487 -0.41 19.64 -7.07
N GLN A 488 0.33 20.54 -6.41
CA GLN A 488 1.12 21.56 -7.12
C GLN A 488 2.26 20.91 -7.92
N THR A 489 2.93 19.90 -7.37
CA THR A 489 3.99 19.16 -8.07
C THR A 489 3.42 18.45 -9.31
N LEU A 490 2.22 17.86 -9.22
CA LEU A 490 1.51 17.27 -10.36
C LEU A 490 1.23 18.30 -11.47
N LEU A 491 0.69 19.48 -11.12
CA LEU A 491 0.47 20.60 -12.06
C LEU A 491 1.76 20.99 -12.79
N GLU A 492 2.83 21.29 -12.05
CA GLU A 492 4.11 21.70 -12.64
C GLU A 492 4.74 20.58 -13.48
N SER A 493 4.63 19.32 -13.07
CA SER A 493 5.18 18.16 -13.79
C SER A 493 4.54 17.99 -15.17
N VAL A 494 3.20 18.07 -15.21
CA VAL A 494 2.43 17.93 -16.46
C VAL A 494 2.69 19.10 -17.41
N LEU A 495 2.77 20.34 -16.90
CA LEU A 495 3.10 21.51 -17.74
C LEU A 495 4.54 21.47 -18.26
N ASN A 496 5.51 21.05 -17.42
CA ASN A 496 6.89 20.84 -17.85
C ASN A 496 6.98 19.75 -18.93
N TYR A 497 6.22 18.65 -18.80
CA TYR A 497 6.19 17.56 -19.79
C TYR A 497 5.49 17.96 -21.10
N ASP A 498 4.37 18.67 -21.04
CA ASP A 498 3.67 19.20 -22.22
C ASP A 498 4.60 20.08 -23.06
N LYS A 499 5.31 21.00 -22.40
CA LYS A 499 6.32 21.86 -23.03
C LYS A 499 7.48 21.05 -23.62
N LEU A 500 8.05 20.11 -22.86
CA LEU A 500 9.14 19.24 -23.33
C LEU A 500 8.75 18.52 -24.63
N LYS A 501 7.52 18.00 -24.70
CA LYS A 501 7.04 17.29 -25.90
C LYS A 501 6.63 18.23 -27.03
N GLN A 502 6.23 19.47 -26.76
CA GLN A 502 6.05 20.51 -27.78
C GLN A 502 7.39 20.86 -28.45
N ASP A 503 8.42 21.15 -27.64
CA ASP A 503 9.76 21.53 -28.10
C ASP A 503 10.42 20.38 -28.89
N SER A 504 10.06 19.12 -28.62
CA SER A 504 10.55 17.93 -29.34
C SER A 504 9.95 17.70 -30.74
N HIS A 505 8.92 18.47 -31.13
CA HIS A 505 8.27 18.40 -32.45
C HIS A 505 8.44 19.71 -33.25
N SER A 506 9.29 20.63 -32.77
CA SER A 506 9.60 21.94 -33.38
C SER A 506 10.98 21.93 -34.03
#